data_AF-A0A6C0B2X4-F1
#
_entry.id   AF-A0A6C0B2X4-F1
#
_cell.length_a   1.000
_cell.length_b   1.000
_cell.length_c   1.000
_cell.angle_alpha   90.00
_cell.angle_beta   90.00
_cell.angle_gamma   90.00
#
_symmetry.space_group_name_H-M   'P 1'
#
loop_
_entity.id
_entity.type
_entity.pdbx_description
1 polymer ?
#
loop_
_entity_poly.entity_id
_entity_poly.type
_entity_poly.pdbx_seq_one_letter_code
_entity_poly.pdbx_strand_id
1 'polypeptide(L)'
;MFGDKEIRHLRTVYNSEHRKEEPISDGSTEQIWNYLKERFHSKCKSGTSECIISHMLNRPKAPDAWIANPTEWLSSTDIERVEKEYQKLFRNYIFLGCIPIDFDLKSPTGKCLVDALCSISIKNFYRKGKTQIGIVFNTDVHTGPGEHWIALFCDIRPELEQPRITYFDSYAQRPEKEVQRLMKRWKDEWEQTGVHDKPMLTTYNIIRHQFKDSECGIYSLYFHYSCLNEIPMNERIPDDVVNVFRRLLFREN
;
A
#
# COMPACT_ATOMS: atom_id res chain seq x y z
N MET A 1 15.40 -7.61 -4.32
CA MET A 1 15.81 -7.10 -5.66
C MET A 1 14.64 -7.32 -6.61
N PHE A 2 14.25 -6.32 -7.41
CA PHE A 2 13.12 -6.45 -8.32
C PHE A 2 13.32 -7.61 -9.30
N GLY A 3 12.26 -8.37 -9.57
CA GLY A 3 12.27 -9.39 -10.60
C GLY A 3 12.35 -8.80 -12.01
N ASP A 4 12.71 -9.63 -12.98
CA ASP A 4 12.89 -9.19 -14.37
C ASP A 4 11.64 -8.52 -14.96
N LYS A 5 10.48 -9.08 -14.62
CA LYS A 5 9.17 -8.59 -15.03
C LYS A 5 8.89 -7.21 -14.44
N GLU A 6 9.26 -6.99 -13.19
CA GLU A 6 9.09 -5.73 -12.47
C GLU A 6 10.01 -4.65 -13.05
N ILE A 7 11.29 -4.96 -13.33
CA ILE A 7 12.23 -3.99 -13.93
C ILE A 7 11.73 -3.53 -15.32
N ARG A 8 11.27 -4.47 -16.16
CA ARG A 8 10.69 -4.13 -17.48
C ARG A 8 9.40 -3.30 -17.36
N HIS A 9 8.60 -3.57 -16.34
CA HIS A 9 7.40 -2.78 -16.04
C HIS A 9 7.76 -1.36 -15.62
N LEU A 10 8.73 -1.18 -14.71
CA LEU A 10 9.21 0.14 -14.28
C LEU A 10 9.73 0.98 -15.46
N ARG A 11 10.46 0.37 -16.40
CA ARG A 11 10.85 1.02 -17.66
C ARG A 11 9.65 1.54 -18.45
N THR A 12 8.62 0.70 -18.59
CA THR A 12 7.41 1.05 -19.33
C THR A 12 6.71 2.25 -18.69
N VAL A 13 6.56 2.21 -17.35
CA VAL A 13 5.97 3.33 -16.59
C VAL A 13 6.82 4.59 -16.75
N TYR A 14 8.13 4.50 -16.54
CA TYR A 14 9.05 5.63 -16.66
C TYR A 14 8.92 6.32 -18.03
N ASN A 15 9.04 5.56 -19.12
CA ASN A 15 8.91 6.08 -20.48
C ASN A 15 7.54 6.71 -20.74
N SER A 16 6.47 6.18 -20.15
CA SER A 16 5.11 6.69 -20.33
C SER A 16 4.87 8.03 -19.63
N GLU A 17 5.55 8.27 -18.51
CA GLU A 17 5.45 9.49 -17.70
C GLU A 17 6.47 10.56 -18.14
N HIS A 18 7.60 10.15 -18.75
CA HIS A 18 8.69 11.03 -19.21
C HIS A 18 8.75 11.13 -20.75
N ARG A 19 7.60 11.31 -21.40
CA ARG A 19 7.47 11.30 -22.89
C ARG A 19 8.30 12.35 -23.63
N LYS A 20 8.82 13.36 -22.92
CA LYS A 20 9.67 14.43 -23.48
C LYS A 20 11.16 14.09 -23.47
N GLU A 21 11.54 13.04 -22.75
CA GLU A 21 12.91 12.54 -22.71
C GLU A 21 13.11 11.42 -23.74
N GLU A 22 14.36 11.17 -24.12
CA GLU A 22 14.69 9.98 -24.91
C GLU A 22 14.28 8.71 -24.12
N PRO A 23 13.44 7.83 -24.70
CA PRO A 23 12.94 6.66 -23.98
C PRO A 23 14.08 5.69 -23.67
N ILE A 24 14.05 5.08 -22.49
CA ILE A 24 14.95 3.97 -22.15
C ILE A 24 14.67 2.82 -23.12
N SER A 25 15.68 2.40 -23.87
CA SER A 25 15.62 1.29 -24.82
C SER A 25 15.42 -0.04 -24.10
N ASP A 26 14.97 -1.07 -24.83
CA ASP A 26 14.87 -2.41 -24.27
C ASP A 26 16.24 -3.08 -24.21
N GLY A 27 16.41 -4.05 -23.32
CA GLY A 27 17.70 -4.71 -23.12
C GLY A 27 17.68 -5.75 -22.00
N SER A 28 18.85 -6.02 -21.43
CA SER A 28 18.94 -6.80 -20.19
C SER A 28 18.33 -6.00 -19.03
N THR A 29 17.84 -6.69 -18.01
CA THR A 29 17.24 -6.06 -16.84
C THR A 29 18.27 -5.25 -16.05
N GLU A 30 19.53 -5.68 -16.04
CA GLU A 30 20.66 -4.92 -15.51
C GLU A 30 20.87 -3.59 -16.26
N GLN A 31 20.86 -3.60 -17.59
CA GLN A 31 21.00 -2.38 -18.40
C GLN A 31 19.84 -1.41 -18.15
N ILE A 32 18.61 -1.92 -18.17
CA ILE A 32 17.42 -1.13 -17.89
C ILE A 32 17.50 -0.49 -16.50
N TRP A 33 17.91 -1.25 -15.49
CA TRP A 33 18.05 -0.75 -14.13
C TRP A 33 19.16 0.30 -14.02
N ASN A 34 20.29 0.11 -14.71
CA ASN A 34 21.37 1.11 -14.75
C ASN A 34 20.90 2.43 -15.37
N TYR A 35 20.14 2.38 -16.47
CA TYR A 35 19.54 3.60 -17.04
C TYR A 35 18.59 4.30 -16.06
N LEU A 36 17.73 3.56 -15.37
CA LEU A 36 16.86 4.15 -14.34
C LEU A 36 17.69 4.83 -13.24
N LYS A 37 18.74 4.18 -12.74
CA LYS A 37 19.66 4.78 -11.76
C LYS A 37 20.28 6.08 -12.27
N GLU A 38 20.73 6.11 -13.52
CA GLU A 38 21.32 7.31 -14.14
C GLU A 38 20.32 8.46 -14.24
N ARG A 39 19.09 8.20 -14.70
CA ARG A 39 18.02 9.21 -14.80
C ARG A 39 17.70 9.87 -13.47
N PHE A 40 17.79 9.11 -12.38
CA PHE A 40 17.51 9.60 -11.02
C PHE A 40 18.76 9.96 -10.21
N HIS A 41 19.98 9.86 -10.77
CA HIS A 41 21.23 10.00 -10.02
C HIS A 41 21.35 11.34 -9.27
N SER A 42 20.89 12.43 -9.89
CA SER A 42 20.92 13.78 -9.28
C SER A 42 20.10 13.88 -7.99
N LYS A 43 19.03 13.08 -7.87
CA LYS A 43 18.16 13.02 -6.68
C LYS A 43 18.54 11.85 -5.75
N CYS A 44 19.00 10.75 -6.33
CA CYS A 44 19.36 9.50 -5.65
C CYS A 44 20.84 9.19 -5.82
N LYS A 45 21.72 9.94 -5.14
CA LYS A 45 23.17 9.74 -5.22
C LYS A 45 23.61 8.32 -4.87
N SER A 46 22.95 7.70 -3.90
CA SER A 46 23.20 6.32 -3.47
C SER A 46 22.69 5.26 -4.46
N GLY A 47 21.81 5.64 -5.39
CA GLY A 47 21.21 4.71 -6.36
C GLY A 47 20.38 3.59 -5.72
N THR A 48 19.91 3.76 -4.49
CA THR A 48 19.10 2.75 -3.80
C THR A 48 17.72 2.61 -4.46
N SER A 49 17.21 1.37 -4.48
CA SER A 49 15.92 1.04 -5.09
C SER A 49 14.79 1.88 -4.51
N GLU A 50 14.78 2.05 -3.19
CA GLU A 50 13.77 2.80 -2.45
C GLU A 50 13.77 4.27 -2.87
N CYS A 51 14.96 4.87 -3.03
CA CYS A 51 15.06 6.25 -3.47
C CYS A 51 14.52 6.40 -4.90
N ILE A 52 14.93 5.54 -5.82
CA ILE A 52 14.52 5.58 -7.23
C ILE A 52 13.01 5.44 -7.34
N ILE A 53 12.43 4.44 -6.68
CA ILE A 53 10.99 4.18 -6.68
C ILE A 53 10.22 5.38 -6.10
N SER A 54 10.71 5.96 -5.00
CA SER A 54 10.09 7.16 -4.42
C SER A 54 10.05 8.34 -5.41
N HIS A 55 11.08 8.49 -6.25
CA HIS A 55 11.15 9.53 -7.27
C HIS A 55 10.46 9.19 -8.59
N MET A 56 10.11 7.92 -8.81
CA MET A 56 9.25 7.49 -9.92
C MET A 56 7.77 7.73 -9.65
N LEU A 57 7.37 7.96 -8.39
CA LEU A 57 5.99 8.29 -8.04
C LEU A 57 5.57 9.61 -8.70
N ASN A 58 4.51 9.56 -9.50
CA ASN A 58 3.88 10.77 -10.01
C ASN A 58 3.01 11.39 -8.89
N ARG A 59 3.65 12.21 -8.06
CA ARG A 59 3.05 12.78 -6.84
C ARG A 59 1.76 13.55 -7.15
N PRO A 60 0.59 13.11 -6.64
CA PRO A 60 -0.64 13.88 -6.73
C PRO A 60 -0.48 15.26 -6.09
N LYS A 61 -1.32 16.21 -6.52
CA LYS A 61 -1.43 17.53 -5.89
C LYS A 61 -1.80 17.34 -4.41
N ALA A 62 -1.11 18.06 -3.52
CA ALA A 62 -1.46 18.09 -2.11
C ALA A 62 -2.91 18.58 -1.92
N PRO A 63 -3.61 18.10 -0.86
CA PRO A 63 -4.93 18.60 -0.50
C PRO A 63 -4.92 20.13 -0.35
N ASP A 64 -5.94 20.82 -0.85
CA ASP A 64 -5.99 22.29 -0.76
C ASP A 64 -6.06 22.78 0.70
N ALA A 65 -6.61 21.96 1.61
CA ALA A 65 -6.59 22.21 3.05
C ALA A 65 -5.18 22.41 3.63
N TRP A 66 -4.15 21.83 2.99
CA TRP A 66 -2.76 21.97 3.43
C TRP A 66 -2.17 23.35 3.23
N ILE A 67 -2.81 24.21 2.44
CA ILE A 67 -2.44 25.63 2.35
C ILE A 67 -2.63 26.31 3.71
N ALA A 68 -3.69 25.95 4.44
CA ALA A 68 -4.00 26.50 5.77
C ALA A 68 -3.39 25.66 6.90
N ASN A 69 -3.46 24.33 6.79
CA ASN A 69 -2.95 23.39 7.78
C ASN A 69 -2.14 22.27 7.09
N PRO A 70 -0.80 22.40 6.98
CA PRO A 70 0.06 21.44 6.27
C PRO A 70 0.04 20.01 6.84
N THR A 71 -0.55 19.84 8.03
CA THR A 71 -0.74 18.55 8.68
C THR A 71 -2.19 18.11 8.75
N GLU A 72 -3.08 18.69 7.96
CA GLU A 72 -4.48 18.25 7.92
C GLU A 72 -4.59 16.77 7.54
N TRP A 73 -5.63 16.12 8.06
CA TRP A 73 -5.91 14.72 7.81
C TRP A 73 -6.07 14.44 6.31
N LEU A 74 -5.68 13.24 5.89
CA LEU A 74 -5.98 12.77 4.55
C LEU A 74 -7.44 12.37 4.43
N SER A 75 -8.08 12.77 3.33
CA SER A 75 -9.35 12.19 2.90
C SER A 75 -9.13 10.83 2.21
N SER A 76 -10.20 10.05 2.03
CA SER A 76 -10.16 8.82 1.21
C SER A 76 -9.67 9.08 -0.20
N THR A 77 -10.05 10.22 -0.80
CA THR A 77 -9.62 10.62 -2.14
C THR A 77 -8.11 10.88 -2.21
N ASP A 78 -7.52 11.44 -1.16
CA ASP A 78 -6.09 11.70 -1.12
C ASP A 78 -5.28 10.40 -1.00
N ILE A 79 -5.76 9.47 -0.18
CA ILE A 79 -5.17 8.12 -0.03
C ILE A 79 -5.27 7.36 -1.36
N GLU A 80 -6.46 7.32 -1.97
CA GLU A 80 -6.69 6.63 -3.25
C GLU A 80 -5.82 7.17 -4.39
N ARG A 81 -5.55 8.49 -4.42
CA ARG A 81 -4.66 9.09 -5.41
C ARG A 81 -3.23 8.58 -5.27
N VAL A 82 -2.71 8.43 -4.05
CA VAL A 82 -1.37 7.88 -3.81
C VAL A 82 -1.33 6.38 -4.13
N GLU A 83 -2.31 5.62 -3.64
CA GLU A 83 -2.42 4.17 -3.88
C GLU A 83 -2.53 3.82 -5.37
N LYS A 84 -3.17 4.68 -6.17
CA LYS A 84 -3.20 4.55 -7.63
C LYS A 84 -1.80 4.60 -8.24
N GLU A 85 -0.92 5.48 -7.74
CA GLU A 85 0.46 5.56 -8.21
C GLU A 85 1.28 4.36 -7.74
N TYR A 86 1.02 3.82 -6.55
CA TYR A 86 1.60 2.54 -6.12
C TYR A 86 1.19 1.41 -7.06
N GLN A 87 -0.09 1.28 -7.42
CA GLN A 87 -0.55 0.25 -8.36
C GLN A 87 0.06 0.39 -9.76
N LYS A 88 0.38 1.63 -10.19
CA LYS A 88 1.10 1.84 -11.46
C LYS A 88 2.54 1.33 -11.37
N LEU A 89 3.26 1.56 -10.28
CA LEU A 89 4.66 1.13 -10.14
C LEU A 89 4.78 -0.37 -9.83
N PHE A 90 3.91 -0.90 -8.98
CA PHE A 90 3.93 -2.28 -8.52
C PHE A 90 2.87 -3.09 -9.25
N ARG A 91 3.26 -3.70 -10.38
CA ARG A 91 2.31 -4.39 -11.27
C ARG A 91 1.43 -5.43 -10.58
N ASN A 92 1.98 -6.18 -9.63
CA ASN A 92 1.26 -7.27 -8.96
C ASN A 92 0.46 -6.79 -7.73
N TYR A 93 0.52 -5.49 -7.42
CA TYR A 93 -0.25 -4.85 -6.36
C TYR A 93 -1.67 -4.49 -6.83
N ILE A 94 -2.64 -4.59 -5.93
CA ILE A 94 -3.99 -4.06 -6.07
C ILE A 94 -4.44 -3.41 -4.76
N PHE A 95 -4.97 -2.20 -4.86
CA PHE A 95 -5.57 -1.49 -3.73
C PHE A 95 -7.09 -1.62 -3.81
N LEU A 96 -7.74 -2.09 -2.74
CA LEU A 96 -9.19 -2.33 -2.75
C LEU A 96 -10.02 -1.08 -2.40
N GLY A 97 -9.40 -0.04 -1.85
CA GLY A 97 -10.04 1.22 -1.53
C GLY A 97 -9.92 1.62 -0.06
N CYS A 98 -10.48 2.80 0.24
CA CYS A 98 -10.71 3.27 1.59
C CYS A 98 -12.10 2.81 2.05
N ILE A 99 -12.16 1.88 3.01
CA ILE A 99 -13.37 1.12 3.32
C ILE A 99 -13.80 1.37 4.77
N PRO A 100 -15.08 1.70 5.06
CA PRO A 100 -15.54 1.88 6.44
C PRO A 100 -15.55 0.55 7.21
N ILE A 101 -15.44 0.58 8.54
CA ILE A 101 -15.23 -0.63 9.36
C ILE A 101 -16.39 -1.63 9.29
N ASP A 102 -17.59 -1.17 8.98
CA ASP A 102 -18.81 -1.97 8.84
C ASP A 102 -18.95 -2.65 7.47
N PHE A 103 -17.83 -2.84 6.76
CA PHE A 103 -17.74 -3.47 5.43
C PHE A 103 -18.27 -4.91 5.31
N ASP A 104 -18.46 -5.61 6.43
CA ASP A 104 -19.00 -6.97 6.51
C ASP A 104 -20.31 -7.00 7.32
N LEU A 105 -21.01 -5.86 7.39
CA LEU A 105 -22.32 -5.80 8.01
C LEU A 105 -23.27 -6.74 7.24
N LYS A 106 -23.86 -7.69 7.97
CA LYS A 106 -24.84 -8.65 7.44
C LYS A 106 -26.17 -8.47 8.12
N SER A 107 -27.24 -8.73 7.38
CA SER A 107 -28.58 -8.86 7.94
C SER A 107 -28.64 -10.07 8.89
N PRO A 108 -29.66 -10.14 9.76
CA PRO A 108 -29.92 -11.35 10.56
C PRO A 108 -30.08 -12.63 9.73
N THR A 109 -30.43 -12.50 8.44
CA THR A 109 -30.57 -13.61 7.49
C THR A 109 -29.27 -13.93 6.74
N GLY A 110 -28.15 -13.30 7.10
CA GLY A 110 -26.83 -13.54 6.50
C GLY A 110 -26.56 -12.79 5.19
N LYS A 111 -27.48 -11.92 4.74
CA LYS A 111 -27.30 -11.11 3.52
C LYS A 111 -26.32 -9.97 3.80
N CYS A 112 -25.29 -9.81 2.97
CA CYS A 112 -24.40 -8.65 3.06
C CYS A 112 -25.20 -7.35 2.86
N LEU A 113 -25.13 -6.46 3.84
CA LEU A 113 -25.74 -5.13 3.80
C LEU A 113 -24.73 -4.11 3.27
N VAL A 114 -23.44 -4.31 3.55
CA VAL A 114 -22.32 -3.57 2.96
C VAL A 114 -21.49 -4.58 2.16
N ASP A 115 -21.36 -4.37 0.85
CA ASP A 115 -20.82 -5.38 -0.09
C ASP A 115 -19.34 -5.17 -0.45
N ALA A 116 -18.71 -4.09 0.03
CA ALA A 116 -17.38 -3.69 -0.40
C ALA A 116 -16.35 -4.83 -0.30
N LEU A 117 -16.40 -5.64 0.76
CA LEU A 117 -15.51 -6.78 0.96
C LEU A 117 -16.24 -8.12 1.21
N CYS A 118 -17.57 -8.14 1.19
CA CYS A 118 -18.32 -9.30 1.69
C CYS A 118 -18.15 -10.54 0.79
N SER A 119 -18.06 -10.34 -0.52
CA SER A 119 -17.95 -11.37 -1.55
C SER A 119 -16.55 -11.50 -2.18
N ILE A 120 -15.57 -10.73 -1.67
CA ILE A 120 -14.23 -10.70 -2.23
C ILE A 120 -13.45 -11.98 -1.90
N SER A 121 -12.89 -12.58 -2.94
CA SER A 121 -12.04 -13.77 -2.91
C SER A 121 -10.63 -13.42 -3.35
N ILE A 122 -9.63 -13.70 -2.52
CA ILE A 122 -8.23 -13.41 -2.86
C ILE A 122 -7.66 -14.37 -3.90
N LYS A 123 -8.25 -15.56 -4.06
CA LYS A 123 -7.93 -16.49 -5.17
C LYS A 123 -8.21 -15.85 -6.52
N ASN A 124 -9.26 -15.04 -6.63
CA ASN A 124 -9.61 -14.36 -7.87
C ASN A 124 -8.58 -13.30 -8.26
N PHE A 125 -8.01 -12.59 -7.28
CA PHE A 125 -6.90 -11.65 -7.52
C PHE A 125 -5.64 -12.39 -7.95
N TYR A 126 -5.30 -13.48 -7.27
CA TYR A 126 -4.14 -14.31 -7.62
C TYR A 126 -4.19 -14.80 -9.07
N ARG A 127 -5.34 -15.33 -9.52
CA ARG A 127 -5.53 -15.76 -10.92
C ARG A 127 -5.36 -14.63 -11.95
N LYS A 128 -5.56 -13.38 -11.54
CA LYS A 128 -5.32 -12.18 -12.36
C LYS A 128 -3.88 -11.66 -12.26
N GLY A 129 -2.98 -12.39 -11.61
CA GLY A 129 -1.59 -11.99 -11.38
C GLY A 129 -1.41 -10.92 -10.29
N LYS A 130 -2.42 -10.72 -9.43
CA LYS A 130 -2.37 -9.81 -8.30
C LYS A 130 -2.05 -10.59 -7.03
N THR A 131 -0.85 -10.40 -6.51
CA THR A 131 -0.29 -11.17 -5.38
C THR A 131 -0.06 -10.32 -4.14
N GLN A 132 -0.17 -9.00 -4.26
CA GLN A 132 -0.07 -8.07 -3.16
C GLN A 132 -1.37 -7.24 -3.12
N ILE A 133 -2.02 -7.19 -1.97
CA ILE A 133 -3.36 -6.60 -1.82
C ILE A 133 -3.33 -5.64 -0.64
N GLY A 134 -3.71 -4.39 -0.86
CA GLY A 134 -3.78 -3.35 0.17
C GLY A 134 -5.21 -2.88 0.40
N ILE A 135 -5.53 -2.55 1.65
CA ILE A 135 -6.78 -1.92 2.05
C ILE A 135 -6.46 -0.87 3.10
N VAL A 136 -7.11 0.28 3.03
CA VAL A 136 -7.16 1.23 4.15
C VAL A 136 -8.58 1.22 4.69
N PHE A 137 -8.74 1.07 6.00
CA PHE A 137 -10.02 1.18 6.66
C PHE A 137 -10.17 2.50 7.39
N ASN A 138 -11.37 3.06 7.35
CA ASN A 138 -11.78 4.06 8.34
C ASN A 138 -12.42 3.31 9.50
N THR A 139 -11.99 3.56 10.74
CA THR A 139 -12.65 2.98 11.93
C THR A 139 -14.06 3.51 12.13
N ASP A 140 -14.40 4.63 11.48
CA ASP A 140 -15.75 5.13 11.47
C ASP A 140 -16.66 4.25 10.59
N VAL A 141 -17.94 4.25 10.94
CA VAL A 141 -19.00 3.64 10.14
C VAL A 141 -19.23 4.45 8.87
N HIS A 142 -19.86 3.82 7.87
CA HIS A 142 -20.11 4.46 6.57
C HIS A 142 -20.94 5.77 6.61
N THR A 143 -21.53 6.12 7.76
CA THR A 143 -22.33 7.34 7.97
C THR A 143 -21.63 8.45 8.78
N GLY A 144 -20.43 8.19 9.33
CA GLY A 144 -19.76 9.14 10.22
C GLY A 144 -18.75 10.07 9.52
N PRO A 145 -18.20 11.07 10.24
CA PRO A 145 -17.26 12.06 9.69
C PRO A 145 -15.85 11.53 9.37
N GLY A 146 -15.52 10.31 9.78
CA GLY A 146 -14.19 9.71 9.78
C GLY A 146 -13.49 9.89 11.13
N GLU A 147 -12.87 8.82 11.65
CA GLU A 147 -12.29 8.82 13.00
C GLU A 147 -10.82 8.41 13.04
N HIS A 148 -10.43 7.38 12.30
CA HIS A 148 -9.05 6.89 12.31
C HIS A 148 -8.79 6.01 11.08
N TRP A 149 -7.60 6.14 10.51
CA TRP A 149 -7.16 5.32 9.38
C TRP A 149 -6.25 4.19 9.85
N ILE A 150 -6.64 2.97 9.53
CA ILE A 150 -5.87 1.74 9.76
C ILE A 150 -5.65 1.02 8.43
N ALA A 151 -4.63 0.18 8.34
CA ALA A 151 -4.24 -0.45 7.08
C ALA A 151 -4.17 -1.97 7.19
N LEU A 152 -4.33 -2.63 6.04
CA LEU A 152 -4.21 -4.08 5.92
C LEU A 152 -3.49 -4.41 4.63
N PHE A 153 -2.44 -5.21 4.72
CA PHE A 153 -1.67 -5.68 3.58
C PHE A 153 -1.60 -7.21 3.55
N CYS A 154 -1.99 -7.80 2.43
CA CYS A 154 -1.91 -9.24 2.19
C CYS A 154 -0.91 -9.52 1.07
N ASP A 155 0.11 -10.32 1.36
CA ASP A 155 1.15 -10.75 0.43
C ASP A 155 1.09 -12.27 0.27
N ILE A 156 0.76 -12.70 -0.94
CA ILE A 156 0.57 -14.09 -1.36
C ILE A 156 1.46 -14.42 -2.56
N ARG A 157 2.57 -13.68 -2.72
CA ARG A 157 3.59 -13.98 -3.72
C ARG A 157 4.08 -15.43 -3.60
N PRO A 158 4.13 -16.20 -4.72
CA PRO A 158 4.46 -17.63 -4.68
C PRO A 158 5.88 -17.92 -4.20
N GLU A 159 6.79 -16.96 -4.33
CA GLU A 159 8.17 -17.07 -3.86
C GLU A 159 8.34 -16.92 -2.33
N LEU A 160 7.30 -16.49 -1.61
CA LEU A 160 7.35 -16.40 -0.15
C LEU A 160 7.36 -17.78 0.48
N GLU A 161 8.20 -17.96 1.51
CA GLU A 161 8.15 -19.17 2.33
C GLU A 161 6.81 -19.31 3.09
N GLN A 162 6.29 -18.17 3.58
CA GLN A 162 4.95 -18.07 4.18
C GLN A 162 4.22 -16.86 3.62
N PRO A 163 3.02 -17.05 3.06
CA PRO A 163 2.14 -15.93 2.75
C PRO A 163 1.75 -15.23 4.05
N ARG A 164 1.40 -13.95 3.98
CA ARG A 164 1.11 -13.15 5.17
C ARG A 164 -0.01 -12.16 4.93
N ILE A 165 -0.84 -11.97 5.94
CA ILE A 165 -1.77 -10.86 6.07
C ILE A 165 -1.43 -10.07 7.33
N THR A 166 -1.16 -8.77 7.16
CA THR A 166 -0.68 -7.89 8.22
C THR A 166 -1.64 -6.73 8.40
N TYR A 167 -2.17 -6.59 9.61
CA TYR A 167 -2.88 -5.40 10.05
C TYR A 167 -1.90 -4.35 10.58
N PHE A 168 -2.19 -3.09 10.34
CA PHE A 168 -1.40 -1.99 10.83
C PHE A 168 -2.28 -0.88 11.40
N ASP A 169 -1.94 -0.46 12.61
CA ASP A 169 -2.46 0.73 13.25
C ASP A 169 -1.29 1.56 13.79
N SER A 170 -1.21 2.82 13.41
CA SER A 170 -0.16 3.74 13.86
C SER A 170 -0.13 3.95 15.37
N TYR A 171 -1.27 3.77 16.07
CA TYR A 171 -1.37 3.78 17.53
C TYR A 171 -1.08 2.43 18.20
N ALA A 172 -0.86 1.38 17.41
CA ALA A 172 -0.66 -0.01 17.85
C ALA A 172 -1.82 -0.59 18.67
N GLN A 173 -3.06 -0.22 18.34
CA GLN A 173 -4.23 -0.91 18.85
C GLN A 173 -4.40 -2.26 18.14
N ARG A 174 -5.13 -3.16 18.77
CA ARG A 174 -5.44 -4.48 18.19
C ARG A 174 -6.51 -4.32 17.11
N PRO A 175 -6.48 -5.16 16.06
CA PRO A 175 -7.49 -5.11 14.99
C PRO A 175 -8.90 -5.31 15.54
N GLU A 176 -9.88 -4.63 14.95
CA GLU A 176 -11.29 -4.79 15.25
C GLU A 176 -11.79 -6.18 14.85
N LYS A 177 -12.95 -6.57 15.39
CA LYS A 177 -13.50 -7.92 15.14
C LYS A 177 -13.79 -8.13 13.65
N GLU A 178 -14.18 -7.09 12.95
CA GLU A 178 -14.50 -7.04 11.52
C GLU A 178 -13.25 -7.39 10.71
N VAL A 179 -12.14 -6.71 11.00
CA VAL A 179 -10.85 -6.95 10.36
C VAL A 179 -10.32 -8.33 10.70
N GLN A 180 -10.42 -8.78 11.96
CA GLN A 180 -10.03 -10.14 12.35
C GLN A 180 -10.81 -11.22 11.59
N ARG A 181 -12.13 -11.04 11.39
CA ARG A 181 -12.97 -11.96 10.60
C ARG A 181 -12.52 -12.00 9.14
N LEU A 182 -12.22 -10.85 8.54
CA LEU A 182 -11.70 -10.75 7.18
C LEU A 182 -10.36 -11.49 7.06
N MET A 183 -9.40 -11.20 7.95
CA MET A 183 -8.09 -11.83 7.97
C MET A 183 -8.20 -13.35 8.07
N LYS A 184 -9.06 -13.85 8.96
CA LYS A 184 -9.31 -15.29 9.09
C LYS A 184 -9.91 -15.88 7.82
N ARG A 185 -10.94 -15.24 7.25
CA ARG A 185 -11.59 -15.71 6.02
C ARG A 185 -10.60 -15.82 4.86
N TRP A 186 -9.75 -14.81 4.68
CA TRP A 186 -8.72 -14.83 3.62
C TRP A 186 -7.62 -15.85 3.90
N LYS A 187 -7.17 -16.01 5.15
CA LYS A 187 -6.26 -17.10 5.55
C LYS A 187 -6.83 -18.46 5.18
N ASP A 188 -8.04 -18.77 5.66
CA ASP A 188 -8.69 -20.06 5.42
C ASP A 188 -8.89 -20.30 3.91
N GLU A 189 -9.30 -19.27 3.17
CA GLU A 189 -9.46 -19.33 1.73
C GLU A 189 -8.13 -19.65 1.04
N TRP A 190 -7.06 -18.92 1.37
CA TRP A 190 -5.75 -19.09 0.74
C TRP A 190 -5.13 -20.46 1.01
N GLU A 191 -5.23 -20.96 2.24
CA GLU A 191 -4.65 -22.26 2.62
C GLU A 191 -5.28 -23.42 1.82
N GLN A 192 -6.55 -23.31 1.44
CA GLN A 192 -7.20 -24.28 0.56
C GLN A 192 -6.65 -24.29 -0.88
N THR A 193 -5.82 -23.32 -1.29
CA THR A 193 -5.22 -23.33 -2.64
C THR A 193 -4.06 -24.31 -2.76
N GLY A 194 -3.38 -24.62 -1.65
CA GLY A 194 -2.14 -25.40 -1.67
C GLY A 194 -0.97 -24.73 -2.42
N VAL A 195 -1.03 -23.41 -2.68
CA VAL A 195 0.07 -22.69 -3.37
C VAL A 195 1.33 -22.63 -2.51
N HIS A 196 1.17 -22.54 -1.18
CA HIS A 196 2.26 -22.53 -0.21
C HIS A 196 2.18 -23.75 0.71
N ASP A 197 3.32 -24.36 1.01
CA ASP A 197 3.39 -25.52 1.92
C ASP A 197 3.11 -25.15 3.38
N LYS A 198 3.41 -23.89 3.74
CA LYS A 198 3.27 -23.37 5.10
C LYS A 198 2.03 -22.48 5.24
N PRO A 199 1.39 -22.46 6.42
CA PRO A 199 0.18 -21.68 6.64
C PRO A 199 0.43 -20.18 6.54
N MET A 200 -0.61 -19.42 6.17
CA MET A 200 -0.55 -17.97 6.10
C MET A 200 -0.40 -17.38 7.51
N LEU A 201 0.53 -16.44 7.66
CA LEU A 201 0.72 -15.69 8.90
C LEU A 201 -0.30 -14.55 9.00
N THR A 202 -0.96 -14.44 10.15
CA THR A 202 -1.81 -13.30 10.50
C THR A 202 -1.08 -12.45 11.55
N THR A 203 -0.62 -11.26 11.17
CA THR A 203 0.21 -10.42 12.04
C THR A 203 -0.37 -9.03 12.22
N TYR A 204 0.09 -8.32 13.26
CA TYR A 204 -0.18 -6.91 13.46
C TYR A 204 1.03 -6.21 14.10
N ASN A 205 1.16 -4.90 13.92
CA ASN A 205 2.24 -4.15 14.56
C ASN A 205 1.97 -3.97 16.07
N ILE A 206 3.04 -4.08 16.87
CA ILE A 206 2.99 -3.86 18.32
C ILE A 206 3.66 -2.54 18.73
N ILE A 207 4.38 -1.91 17.82
CA ILE A 207 5.08 -0.65 18.05
C ILE A 207 4.11 0.48 17.71
N ARG A 208 3.88 1.35 18.69
CA ARG A 208 3.18 2.61 18.46
C ARG A 208 4.10 3.58 17.72
N HIS A 209 3.72 3.97 16.53
CA HIS A 209 4.48 4.91 15.71
C HIS A 209 4.00 6.35 15.95
N GLN A 210 2.68 6.55 15.92
CA GLN A 210 2.04 7.87 15.98
C GLN A 210 1.77 8.32 17.42
N PHE A 211 2.14 9.55 17.70
CA PHE A 211 1.87 10.25 18.96
C PHE A 211 1.17 11.59 18.74
N LYS A 212 1.10 12.10 17.50
CA LYS A 212 0.31 13.26 17.08
C LYS A 212 -1.06 12.82 16.55
N ASP A 213 -1.87 13.78 16.09
CA ASP A 213 -3.31 13.58 15.92
C ASP A 213 -3.76 13.35 14.47
N SER A 214 -2.93 13.53 13.45
CA SER A 214 -3.40 13.69 12.05
C SER A 214 -2.78 12.75 11.03
N GLU A 215 -1.74 12.04 11.43
CA GLU A 215 -0.82 11.37 10.54
C GLU A 215 -1.26 9.93 10.19
N CYS A 216 -2.37 9.43 10.73
CA CYS A 216 -2.80 8.04 10.59
C CYS A 216 -2.97 7.61 9.12
N GLY A 217 -3.48 8.51 8.27
CA GLY A 217 -3.56 8.29 6.82
C GLY A 217 -2.18 8.21 6.15
N ILE A 218 -1.23 9.04 6.56
CA ILE A 218 0.15 9.02 6.03
C ILE A 218 0.89 7.77 6.51
N TYR A 219 0.69 7.36 7.77
CA TYR A 219 1.23 6.11 8.29
C TYR A 219 0.68 4.90 7.55
N SER A 220 -0.61 4.89 7.21
CA SER A 220 -1.22 3.83 6.40
C SER A 220 -0.57 3.72 5.02
N LEU A 221 -0.34 4.84 4.33
CA LEU A 221 0.38 4.89 3.06
C LEU A 221 1.84 4.46 3.20
N TYR A 222 2.53 4.90 4.27
CA TYR A 222 3.91 4.53 4.55
C TYR A 222 4.04 3.03 4.85
N PHE A 223 3.07 2.44 5.55
CA PHE A 223 3.01 1.00 5.80
C PHE A 223 2.88 0.22 4.49
N HIS A 224 1.93 0.57 3.62
CA HIS A 224 1.81 -0.07 2.31
C HIS A 224 3.07 0.11 1.45
N TYR A 225 3.64 1.32 1.41
CA TYR A 225 4.92 1.57 0.75
C TYR A 225 6.04 0.67 1.28
N SER A 226 6.11 0.51 2.60
CA SER A 226 7.11 -0.33 3.25
C SER A 226 6.91 -1.80 2.90
N CYS A 227 5.67 -2.30 2.90
CA CYS A 227 5.37 -3.67 2.46
C CYS A 227 5.75 -3.91 0.99
N LEU A 228 5.44 -2.95 0.10
CA LEU A 228 5.73 -3.04 -1.33
C LEU A 228 7.24 -3.05 -1.64
N ASN A 229 8.03 -2.37 -0.82
CA ASN A 229 9.49 -2.29 -0.96
C ASN A 229 10.25 -3.22 0.00
N GLU A 230 9.55 -4.09 0.75
CA GLU A 230 10.14 -5.01 1.73
C GLU A 230 10.97 -4.30 2.82
N ILE A 231 10.56 -3.08 3.19
CA ILE A 231 11.20 -2.27 4.23
C ILE A 231 10.63 -2.70 5.60
N PRO A 232 11.47 -3.15 6.55
CA PRO A 232 11.00 -3.53 7.87
C PRO A 232 10.57 -2.29 8.66
N MET A 233 9.43 -2.40 9.36
CA MET A 233 8.95 -1.42 10.34
C MET A 233 9.11 -1.97 11.77
N ASN A 234 10.29 -2.50 12.07
CA ASN A 234 10.63 -3.09 13.38
C ASN A 234 11.07 -2.05 14.42
N GLU A 235 11.21 -0.79 14.02
CA GLU A 235 11.55 0.34 14.88
C GLU A 235 10.49 1.43 14.77
N ARG A 236 10.43 2.29 15.80
CA ARG A 236 9.51 3.42 15.78
C ARG A 236 9.87 4.37 14.65
N ILE A 237 8.86 4.78 13.89
CA ILE A 237 8.95 5.82 12.87
C ILE A 237 8.28 7.07 13.45
N PRO A 238 9.04 8.11 13.83
CA PRO A 238 8.47 9.30 14.46
C PRO A 238 7.56 10.09 13.51
N ASP A 239 6.59 10.81 14.08
CA ASP A 239 5.61 11.61 13.33
C ASP A 239 6.30 12.64 12.40
N ASP A 240 7.41 13.24 12.85
CA ASP A 240 8.17 14.21 12.03
C ASP A 240 8.84 13.54 10.81
N VAL A 241 9.27 12.28 10.95
CA VAL A 241 9.83 11.51 9.83
C VAL A 241 8.73 11.17 8.83
N VAL A 242 7.56 10.76 9.30
CA VAL A 242 6.41 10.48 8.41
C VAL A 242 5.92 11.75 7.72
N ASN A 243 6.00 12.91 8.38
CA ASN A 243 5.68 14.20 7.79
C ASN A 243 6.70 14.64 6.72
N VAL A 244 7.95 14.19 6.77
CA VAL A 244 8.88 14.33 5.62
C VAL A 244 8.43 13.43 4.47
N PHE A 245 8.00 12.20 4.77
CA PHE A 245 7.48 11.28 3.75
C PHE A 245 6.24 11.84 3.04
N ARG A 246 5.39 12.60 3.74
CA ARG A 246 4.25 13.33 3.14
C ARG A 246 4.67 14.16 1.91
N ARG A 247 5.82 14.83 1.93
CA ARG A 247 6.35 15.63 0.79
C ARG A 247 6.90 14.78 -0.36
N LEU A 248 7.17 13.50 -0.10
CA LEU A 248 7.52 12.53 -1.13
C LEU A 248 6.27 11.94 -1.81
N LEU A 249 5.12 11.94 -1.13
CA LEU A 249 3.86 11.46 -1.69
C LEU A 249 3.11 12.53 -2.48
N PHE A 250 3.14 13.78 -2.01
CA PHE A 250 2.38 14.87 -2.60
C PHE A 250 3.31 15.96 -3.14
N ARG A 251 2.90 16.60 -4.24
CA ARG A 251 3.52 17.87 -4.68
C ARG A 251 2.82 19.01 -3.94
N GLU A 252 3.62 19.88 -3.34
CA GLU A 252 3.12 21.13 -2.75
C GLU A 252 2.55 22.03 -3.85
N ASN A 253 1.59 22.87 -3.45
CA ASN A 253 0.89 23.81 -4.32
C ASN A 253 1.71 25.06 -4.62
#